data_AF-A0A4Y6PMB9-F1
#
_entry.id   AF-A0A4Y6PMB9-F1
#
_cell.length_a   1.000
_cell.length_b   1.000
_cell.length_c   1.000
_cell.angle_alpha   90.00
_cell.angle_beta   90.00
_cell.angle_gamma   90.00
#
_symmetry.space_group_name_H-M   'P 1'
#
loop_
_entity.id
_entity.type
_entity.pdbx_description
1 polymer ?
#
loop_
_entity_poly.entity_id
_entity_poly.type
_entity_poly.pdbx_seq_one_letter_code
_entity_poly.pdbx_strand_id
1 'polypeptide(L)'
;MSDDNHGGMGERGVSRPMAHGSGDHDGGDGGDGSMSPGQREKMLHMHHKKTLWCYWTVILLGLWTMSAPFTFGYLGEAADLGREVWMSDNVRIWGMVASEIISGLVLVVFGWRSLKPGRPISQWICCFAGIWLSAAPLLLWSPNAAAYLNATVVGALVIALTILIPGMPNMIMYMKMGGDLPKGWSYNPSSWAQRSVMIGLGFLGWLVSRYLGAFQLGYIDHMWDPFFGEGSRKVLMSNMSHMWPISDAGLGAFSYTFEFLMGWMGAPSRWRTMPWMVTFFGILVIPLGLTHILLVISQPVIVGYWCTMCLLAAAIMLPMIPLEVDEVIAMGQHVKRRVDAGEPFWRVFWKGGDASEAGQDERSPEFIEFHDRPLEVTKAAFWGMSWSWWLAACTAIGIWLMFAPTVFGFEKTIPADIHHLGGALIVTTSVISMGEVIRRGRYVNLLLGLIVGVGPWLFSGIGVTASILASVAGALVIGLSLPLGPIRESYGSWNKRISNDPTDTPSPSRHAGAEPQHA
;
A
#
# COMPACT_ATOMS: atom_id res chain seq x y z
N MET A 1 -14.79 57.11 -3.57
CA MET A 1 -15.29 57.00 -4.95
C MET A 1 -14.06 57.04 -5.83
N SER A 2 -13.48 55.94 -6.29
CA SER A 2 -14.09 54.73 -6.83
C SER A 2 -13.25 53.50 -6.48
N ASP A 3 -13.95 52.43 -6.08
CA ASP A 3 -13.44 51.08 -5.89
C ASP A 3 -13.03 50.46 -7.24
N ASP A 4 -11.76 50.09 -7.39
CA ASP A 4 -11.36 49.11 -8.41
C ASP A 4 -11.46 47.71 -7.81
N ASN A 5 -12.65 47.17 -8.02
CA ASN A 5 -13.08 45.81 -7.74
C ASN A 5 -12.28 44.83 -8.63
N HIS A 6 -11.10 44.42 -8.19
CA HIS A 6 -10.44 43.24 -8.76
C HIS A 6 -11.29 42.01 -8.44
N GLY A 7 -12.03 41.56 -9.46
CA GLY A 7 -12.86 40.37 -9.42
C GLY A 7 -12.06 39.17 -8.95
N GLY A 8 -12.23 38.80 -7.69
CA GLY A 8 -11.73 37.56 -7.13
C GLY A 8 -12.34 36.40 -7.88
N MET A 9 -11.53 35.78 -8.75
CA MET A 9 -11.83 34.47 -9.31
C MET A 9 -12.06 33.54 -8.11
N GLY A 10 -13.33 33.19 -7.85
CA GLY A 10 -13.67 32.38 -6.69
C GLY A 10 -12.82 31.12 -6.71
N GLU A 11 -11.94 30.96 -5.72
CA GLU A 11 -10.98 29.87 -5.62
C GLU A 11 -11.73 28.52 -5.52
N ARG A 12 -12.13 27.97 -6.67
CA ARG A 12 -12.64 26.61 -6.79
C ARG A 12 -11.45 25.67 -6.90
N GLY A 13 -10.87 25.33 -5.75
CA GLY A 13 -9.76 24.39 -5.70
C GLY A 13 -9.45 23.95 -4.28
N VAL A 14 -9.35 22.64 -4.07
CA VAL A 14 -8.79 22.06 -2.85
C VAL A 14 -7.28 21.97 -3.06
N SER A 15 -6.58 23.11 -3.04
CA SER A 15 -5.13 23.09 -2.90
C SER A 15 -4.82 22.73 -1.45
N ARG A 16 -4.17 21.58 -1.21
CA ARG A 16 -3.64 21.25 0.12
C ARG A 16 -2.77 22.42 0.58
N PRO A 17 -2.70 22.74 1.89
CA PRO A 17 -1.84 23.83 2.41
C PRO A 17 -0.35 23.64 2.06
N MET A 18 0.00 22.45 1.57
CA MET A 18 1.31 21.99 1.16
C MET A 18 1.74 22.39 -0.25
N ALA A 19 0.84 22.97 -1.06
CA ALA A 19 1.07 23.08 -2.51
C ALA A 19 1.99 24.23 -2.95
N HIS A 20 2.25 25.25 -2.12
CA HIS A 20 3.17 26.33 -2.48
C HIS A 20 3.94 26.85 -1.28
N GLY A 21 5.25 26.61 -1.28
CA GLY A 21 6.24 27.44 -0.59
C GLY A 21 6.92 28.42 -1.56
N SER A 22 6.28 28.73 -2.69
CA SER A 22 6.84 29.56 -3.75
C SER A 22 5.92 30.76 -4.03
N GLY A 23 6.35 31.95 -3.61
CA GLY A 23 5.84 33.23 -4.11
C GLY A 23 4.79 33.93 -3.24
N ASP A 24 5.26 34.63 -2.20
CA ASP A 24 5.05 36.07 -2.03
C ASP A 24 5.77 36.48 -0.74
N HIS A 25 7.07 36.76 -0.89
CA HIS A 25 7.87 37.44 0.12
C HIS A 25 7.51 38.92 0.09
N ASP A 26 6.47 39.32 0.81
CA ASP A 26 6.42 40.70 1.34
C ASP A 26 7.35 40.78 2.55
N GLY A 27 8.35 41.65 2.41
CA GLY A 27 9.49 41.77 3.32
C GLY A 27 9.09 42.11 4.77
N GLY A 28 9.80 41.49 5.71
CA GLY A 28 9.69 41.82 7.13
C GLY A 28 10.34 40.78 8.03
N ASP A 29 11.63 41.00 8.30
CA ASP A 29 12.46 40.50 9.40
C ASP A 29 12.66 38.99 9.66
N GLY A 30 13.94 38.65 9.82
CA GLY A 30 14.42 37.33 10.18
C GLY A 30 13.94 36.89 11.56
N GLY A 31 13.26 35.75 11.58
CA GLY A 31 12.89 35.01 12.78
C GLY A 31 12.34 33.66 12.39
N ASP A 32 12.99 32.60 12.87
CA ASP A 32 12.57 31.19 12.93
C ASP A 32 11.28 30.84 12.17
N GLY A 33 11.40 30.01 11.12
CA GLY A 33 10.37 29.64 10.12
C GLY A 33 9.13 28.90 10.64
N SER A 34 8.59 29.34 11.78
CA SER A 34 7.44 28.80 12.46
C SER A 34 6.26 29.75 12.28
N MET A 35 5.19 29.26 11.64
CA MET A 35 3.94 30.03 11.54
C MET A 35 3.42 30.35 12.94
N SER A 36 3.11 31.64 13.17
CA SER A 36 2.48 32.09 14.41
C SER A 36 1.12 31.40 14.63
N PRO A 37 0.65 31.27 15.89
CA PRO A 37 -0.65 30.64 16.18
C PRO A 37 -1.82 31.28 15.42
N GLY A 38 -1.82 32.62 15.28
CA GLY A 38 -2.85 33.34 14.53
C GLY A 38 -2.81 33.08 13.02
N GLN A 39 -1.62 32.88 12.43
CA GLN A 39 -1.50 32.46 11.02
C GLN A 39 -2.04 31.05 10.80
N ARG A 40 -1.77 30.12 11.74
CA ARG A 40 -2.30 28.74 11.68
C ARG A 40 -3.82 28.71 11.75
N GLU A 41 -4.42 29.52 12.62
CA GLU A 41 -5.88 29.63 12.73
C GLU A 41 -6.51 30.20 11.46
N LYS A 42 -5.92 31.26 10.88
CA LYS A 42 -6.37 31.81 9.59
C LYS A 42 -6.30 30.77 8.47
N MET A 43 -5.19 30.04 8.38
CA MET A 43 -5.00 28.97 7.39
C MET A 43 -6.01 27.83 7.58
N LEU A 44 -6.28 27.43 8.84
CA LEU A 44 -7.30 26.43 9.17
C LEU A 44 -8.68 26.88 8.69
N HIS A 45 -9.06 28.14 8.94
CA HIS A 45 -10.33 28.69 8.49
C HIS A 45 -10.46 28.77 6.97
N MET A 46 -9.40 29.20 6.26
CA MET A 46 -9.39 29.23 4.79
C MET A 46 -9.50 27.82 4.19
N HIS A 47 -8.71 26.89 4.69
CA HIS A 47 -8.74 25.50 4.27
C HIS A 47 -10.13 24.88 4.53
N HIS A 48 -10.69 25.10 5.72
CA HIS A 48 -12.02 24.61 6.09
C HIS A 48 -13.12 25.14 5.16
N LYS A 49 -13.05 26.41 4.73
CA LYS A 49 -13.97 26.97 3.73
C LYS A 49 -13.89 26.23 2.39
N LYS A 50 -12.68 25.89 1.92
CA LYS A 50 -12.45 25.17 0.66
C LYS A 50 -12.97 23.72 0.71
N THR A 51 -13.01 23.11 1.89
CA THR A 51 -13.40 21.70 2.07
C THR A 51 -14.81 21.52 2.67
N LEU A 52 -15.56 22.61 2.87
CA LEU A 52 -16.87 22.55 3.54
C LEU A 52 -17.86 21.63 2.81
N TRP A 53 -17.77 21.60 1.47
CA TRP A 53 -18.61 20.74 0.63
C TRP A 53 -18.42 19.25 0.95
N CYS A 54 -17.22 18.81 1.37
CA CYS A 54 -16.97 17.42 1.70
C CYS A 54 -17.84 16.97 2.88
N TYR A 55 -17.98 17.80 3.92
CA TYR A 55 -18.82 17.48 5.08
C TYR A 55 -20.31 17.50 4.76
N TRP A 56 -20.75 18.38 3.86
CA TRP A 56 -22.10 18.32 3.31
C TRP A 56 -22.36 17.02 2.55
N THR A 57 -21.42 16.59 1.70
CA THR A 57 -21.51 15.31 1.00
C THR A 57 -21.54 14.13 1.98
N VAL A 58 -20.78 14.15 3.07
CA VAL A 58 -20.84 13.12 4.12
C VAL A 58 -22.23 13.01 4.75
N ILE A 59 -22.91 14.14 5.00
CA ILE A 59 -24.29 14.14 5.52
C ILE A 59 -25.26 13.52 4.52
N LEU A 60 -25.15 13.89 3.23
CA LEU A 60 -25.98 13.33 2.16
C LEU A 60 -25.73 11.82 1.99
N LEU A 61 -24.48 11.38 2.07
CA LEU A 61 -24.12 9.97 2.08
C LEU A 61 -24.72 9.26 3.29
N GLY A 62 -24.74 9.89 4.47
CA GLY A 62 -25.40 9.33 5.65
C GLY A 62 -26.90 9.06 5.43
N LEU A 63 -27.61 10.00 4.80
CA LEU A 63 -29.02 9.80 4.43
C LEU A 63 -29.20 8.70 3.38
N TRP A 64 -28.31 8.64 2.39
CA TRP A 64 -28.28 7.57 1.39
C TRP A 64 -28.09 6.20 2.03
N THR A 65 -27.08 6.05 2.90
CA THR A 65 -26.79 4.83 3.67
C THR A 65 -27.99 4.38 4.49
N MET A 66 -28.71 5.29 5.16
CA MET A 66 -29.92 4.94 5.91
C MET A 66 -31.05 4.40 5.01
N SER A 67 -31.14 4.86 3.76
CA SER A 67 -32.16 4.43 2.81
C SER A 67 -31.82 3.14 2.07
N ALA A 68 -30.53 2.80 1.95
CA ALA A 68 -30.01 1.69 1.16
C ALA A 68 -30.63 0.32 1.48
N PRO A 69 -30.87 -0.06 2.76
CA PRO A 69 -31.48 -1.37 3.06
C PRO A 69 -32.87 -1.56 2.45
N PHE A 70 -33.62 -0.47 2.27
CA PHE A 70 -35.00 -0.50 1.75
C PHE A 70 -35.06 -0.42 0.22
N THR A 71 -33.96 -0.07 -0.45
CA THR A 71 -33.91 0.14 -1.90
C THR A 71 -33.07 -0.92 -2.63
N PHE A 72 -32.09 -1.53 -1.97
CA PHE A 72 -31.18 -2.53 -2.55
C PHE A 72 -31.49 -3.98 -2.16
N GLY A 73 -32.73 -4.25 -1.72
CA GLY A 73 -33.21 -5.62 -1.50
C GLY A 73 -32.51 -6.36 -0.36
N TYR A 74 -32.07 -5.66 0.69
CA TYR A 74 -31.38 -6.31 1.82
C TYR A 74 -32.28 -7.32 2.54
N LEU A 75 -33.59 -7.03 2.58
CA LEU A 75 -34.62 -7.84 3.24
C LEU A 75 -35.10 -9.03 2.38
N GLY A 76 -34.45 -9.28 1.24
CA GLY A 76 -34.74 -10.43 0.38
C GLY A 76 -34.10 -11.73 0.87
N GLU A 77 -34.10 -12.74 0.00
CA GLU A 77 -33.39 -13.99 0.23
C GLU A 77 -31.88 -13.74 0.26
N ALA A 78 -31.21 -14.28 1.29
CA ALA A 78 -29.77 -14.15 1.43
C ALA A 78 -29.06 -15.07 0.43
N ALA A 79 -27.93 -14.61 -0.10
CA ALA A 79 -27.08 -15.39 -0.99
C ALA A 79 -26.64 -16.70 -0.33
N ASP A 80 -26.73 -17.79 -1.09
CA ASP A 80 -26.16 -19.08 -0.73
C ASP A 80 -24.63 -18.98 -0.74
N LEU A 81 -24.05 -19.17 0.43
CA LEU A 81 -22.61 -19.01 0.64
C LEU A 81 -21.82 -20.25 0.22
N GLY A 82 -22.48 -21.38 -0.06
CA GLY A 82 -21.82 -22.67 -0.32
C GLY A 82 -21.02 -23.21 0.87
N ARG A 83 -21.17 -22.60 2.07
CA ARG A 83 -20.54 -23.00 3.32
C ARG A 83 -21.39 -22.62 4.52
N GLU A 84 -21.27 -23.38 5.60
CA GLU A 84 -21.88 -23.01 6.87
C GLU A 84 -21.13 -21.83 7.51
N VAL A 85 -21.88 -20.83 7.97
CA VAL A 85 -21.34 -19.66 8.66
C VAL A 85 -21.95 -19.59 10.06
N TRP A 86 -21.20 -19.03 10.99
CA TRP A 86 -21.58 -18.88 12.39
C TRP A 86 -22.80 -17.96 12.64
N MET A 87 -23.33 -17.32 11.60
CA MET A 87 -24.54 -16.49 11.65
C MET A 87 -25.64 -17.09 10.80
N SER A 88 -26.87 -17.06 11.33
CA SER A 88 -28.06 -17.36 10.53
C SER A 88 -28.40 -16.21 9.57
N ASP A 89 -29.12 -16.51 8.49
CA ASP A 89 -29.50 -15.52 7.47
C ASP A 89 -30.28 -14.35 8.04
N ASN A 90 -31.17 -14.60 9.01
CA ASN A 90 -31.89 -13.53 9.70
C ASN A 90 -30.96 -12.56 10.43
N VAL A 91 -29.89 -13.07 11.08
CA VAL A 91 -28.90 -12.24 11.77
C VAL A 91 -28.06 -11.44 10.76
N ARG A 92 -27.68 -12.06 9.63
CA ARG A 92 -26.95 -11.41 8.55
C ARG A 92 -27.73 -10.23 7.96
N ILE A 93 -29.00 -10.47 7.61
CA ILE A 93 -29.90 -9.48 7.02
C ILE A 93 -30.11 -8.31 7.99
N TRP A 94 -30.61 -8.58 9.20
CA TRP A 94 -30.92 -7.52 10.16
C TRP A 94 -29.66 -6.84 10.72
N GLY A 95 -28.56 -7.57 10.83
CA GLY A 95 -27.25 -7.00 11.18
C GLY A 95 -26.81 -5.96 10.16
N MET A 96 -26.89 -6.28 8.86
CA MET A 96 -26.56 -5.34 7.79
C MET A 96 -27.50 -4.13 7.76
N VAL A 97 -28.80 -4.33 7.92
CA VAL A 97 -29.79 -3.23 8.02
C VAL A 97 -29.44 -2.29 9.17
N ALA A 98 -29.20 -2.84 10.37
CA ALA A 98 -28.84 -2.06 11.55
C ALA A 98 -27.52 -1.31 11.35
N SER A 99 -26.51 -1.97 10.77
CA SER A 99 -25.20 -1.39 10.46
C SER A 99 -25.33 -0.14 9.58
N GLU A 100 -26.11 -0.23 8.49
CA GLU A 100 -26.33 0.89 7.56
C GLU A 100 -27.09 2.05 8.23
N ILE A 101 -28.19 1.75 8.95
CA ILE A 101 -28.98 2.78 9.62
C ILE A 101 -28.17 3.52 10.69
N ILE A 102 -27.44 2.78 11.54
CA ILE A 102 -26.63 3.37 12.61
C ILE A 102 -25.47 4.17 12.01
N SER A 103 -24.76 3.61 11.04
CA SER A 103 -23.64 4.31 10.39
C SER A 103 -24.12 5.58 9.69
N GLY A 104 -25.23 5.51 8.96
CA GLY A 104 -25.79 6.67 8.29
C GLY A 104 -26.23 7.76 9.27
N LEU A 105 -26.84 7.41 10.40
CA LEU A 105 -27.17 8.36 11.47
C LEU A 105 -25.92 9.02 12.06
N VAL A 106 -24.87 8.23 12.32
CA VAL A 106 -23.57 8.74 12.79
C VAL A 106 -22.99 9.74 11.78
N LEU A 107 -23.02 9.42 10.49
CA LEU A 107 -22.53 10.31 9.44
C LEU A 107 -23.33 11.61 9.34
N VAL A 108 -24.65 11.57 9.50
CA VAL A 108 -25.50 12.78 9.53
C VAL A 108 -25.13 13.66 10.73
N VAL A 109 -25.10 13.10 11.94
CA VAL A 109 -24.87 13.85 13.18
C VAL A 109 -23.45 14.42 13.24
N PHE A 110 -22.44 13.58 12.98
CA PHE A 110 -21.03 14.00 13.07
C PHE A 110 -20.56 14.74 11.82
N GLY A 111 -21.15 14.49 10.66
CA GLY A 111 -20.98 15.32 9.46
C GLY A 111 -21.48 16.74 9.70
N TRP A 112 -22.68 16.90 10.26
CA TRP A 112 -23.23 18.21 10.64
C TRP A 112 -22.33 18.94 11.66
N ARG A 113 -21.84 18.22 12.67
CA ARG A 113 -20.90 18.78 13.65
C ARG A 113 -19.56 19.19 13.02
N SER A 114 -19.14 18.52 11.95
CA SER A 114 -17.91 18.82 11.21
C SER A 114 -18.03 20.04 10.29
N LEU A 115 -19.22 20.61 10.10
CA LEU A 115 -19.40 21.89 9.39
C LEU A 115 -18.72 23.06 10.11
N LYS A 116 -18.49 22.94 11.43
CA LYS A 116 -17.72 23.92 12.21
C LYS A 116 -16.24 23.55 12.24
N PRO A 117 -15.31 24.50 12.07
CA PRO A 117 -13.88 24.24 12.17
C PRO A 117 -13.48 23.81 13.60
N GLY A 118 -12.33 23.16 13.74
CA GLY A 118 -11.78 22.76 15.04
C GLY A 118 -12.50 21.57 15.70
N ARG A 119 -13.18 20.72 14.94
CA ARG A 119 -13.89 19.52 15.44
C ARG A 119 -13.26 18.21 14.95
N PRO A 120 -11.98 17.93 15.26
CA PRO A 120 -11.28 16.76 14.71
C PRO A 120 -11.89 15.43 15.13
N ILE A 121 -12.42 15.34 16.36
CA ILE A 121 -13.08 14.11 16.86
C ILE A 121 -14.27 13.73 15.97
N SER A 122 -15.03 14.71 15.47
CA SER A 122 -16.20 14.45 14.62
C SER A 122 -15.79 13.91 13.26
N GLN A 123 -14.70 14.43 12.69
CA GLN A 123 -14.14 13.94 11.43
C GLN A 123 -13.60 12.50 11.58
N TRP A 124 -12.92 12.20 12.69
CA TRP A 124 -12.45 10.85 13.00
C TRP A 124 -13.60 9.86 13.19
N ILE A 125 -14.68 10.25 13.89
CA ILE A 125 -15.87 9.40 14.03
C ILE A 125 -16.46 9.06 12.66
N CYS A 126 -16.60 10.05 11.76
CA CYS A 126 -17.05 9.77 10.39
C CYS A 126 -16.09 8.85 9.64
N CYS A 127 -14.77 9.05 9.77
CA CYS A 127 -13.77 8.17 9.17
C CYS A 127 -13.91 6.73 9.69
N PHE A 128 -14.05 6.53 11.00
CA PHE A 128 -14.25 5.20 11.59
C PHE A 128 -15.59 4.57 11.17
N ALA A 129 -16.63 5.37 10.95
CA ALA A 129 -17.87 4.88 10.35
C ALA A 129 -17.64 4.40 8.90
N GLY A 130 -16.83 5.09 8.09
CA GLY A 130 -16.44 4.63 6.76
C GLY A 130 -15.61 3.34 6.77
N ILE A 131 -14.70 3.20 7.73
CA ILE A 131 -13.94 1.96 7.99
C ILE A 131 -14.89 0.82 8.35
N TRP A 132 -15.83 1.07 9.25
CA TRP A 132 -16.86 0.10 9.64
C TRP A 132 -17.74 -0.29 8.46
N LEU A 133 -18.22 0.66 7.66
CA LEU A 133 -19.01 0.37 6.45
C LEU A 133 -18.25 -0.53 5.47
N SER A 134 -16.93 -0.37 5.35
CA SER A 134 -16.10 -1.24 4.50
C SER A 134 -15.92 -2.64 5.09
N ALA A 135 -15.92 -2.78 6.43
CA ALA A 135 -15.74 -4.05 7.14
C ALA A 135 -17.06 -4.82 7.35
N ALA A 136 -18.17 -4.11 7.54
CA ALA A 136 -19.46 -4.68 7.92
C ALA A 136 -19.95 -5.78 6.95
N PRO A 137 -19.85 -5.63 5.62
CA PRO A 137 -20.24 -6.69 4.70
C PRO A 137 -19.48 -8.01 4.88
N LEU A 138 -18.24 -7.96 5.37
CA LEU A 138 -17.42 -9.14 5.62
C LEU A 138 -17.71 -9.75 6.98
N LEU A 139 -17.82 -8.90 8.01
CA LEU A 139 -18.07 -9.33 9.39
C LEU A 139 -19.49 -9.89 9.56
N LEU A 140 -20.46 -9.27 8.90
CA LEU A 140 -21.88 -9.61 8.98
C LEU A 140 -22.35 -10.50 7.83
N TRP A 141 -21.45 -10.93 6.95
CA TRP A 141 -21.76 -11.79 5.80
C TRP A 141 -22.92 -11.24 4.96
N SER A 142 -22.64 -10.14 4.28
CA SER A 142 -23.64 -9.36 3.53
C SER A 142 -24.60 -10.26 2.73
N PRO A 143 -25.92 -10.02 2.82
CA PRO A 143 -26.91 -10.94 2.27
C PRO A 143 -26.93 -10.92 0.75
N ASN A 144 -26.50 -9.83 0.10
CA ASN A 144 -26.51 -9.73 -1.35
C ASN A 144 -25.34 -8.88 -1.88
N ALA A 145 -25.12 -8.94 -3.20
CA ALA A 145 -24.04 -8.26 -3.88
C ALA A 145 -24.18 -6.72 -3.85
N ALA A 146 -25.40 -6.21 -3.91
CA ALA A 146 -25.69 -4.78 -3.90
C ALA A 146 -25.31 -4.14 -2.56
N ALA A 147 -25.61 -4.83 -1.45
CA ALA A 147 -25.26 -4.44 -0.11
C ALA A 147 -23.74 -4.39 0.09
N TYR A 148 -23.05 -5.43 -0.36
CA TYR A 148 -21.59 -5.50 -0.32
C TYR A 148 -20.94 -4.35 -1.13
N LEU A 149 -21.42 -4.12 -2.36
CA LEU A 149 -20.93 -3.04 -3.21
C LEU A 149 -21.20 -1.65 -2.62
N ASN A 150 -22.44 -1.40 -2.18
CA ASN A 150 -22.83 -0.11 -1.63
C ASN A 150 -22.00 0.24 -0.40
N ALA A 151 -21.92 -0.67 0.57
CA ALA A 151 -21.20 -0.44 1.82
C ALA A 151 -19.69 -0.21 1.60
N THR A 152 -19.05 -0.99 0.73
CA THR A 152 -17.62 -0.82 0.42
C THR A 152 -17.32 0.49 -0.32
N VAL A 153 -18.15 0.87 -1.30
CA VAL A 153 -17.96 2.14 -2.04
C VAL A 153 -18.26 3.35 -1.16
N VAL A 154 -19.38 3.35 -0.44
CA VAL A 154 -19.74 4.44 0.47
C VAL A 154 -18.71 4.54 1.59
N GLY A 155 -18.24 3.43 2.14
CA GLY A 155 -17.15 3.39 3.12
C GLY A 155 -15.89 4.08 2.62
N ALA A 156 -15.42 3.73 1.41
CA ALA A 156 -14.26 4.36 0.79
C ALA A 156 -14.48 5.87 0.53
N LEU A 157 -15.66 6.27 0.05
CA LEU A 157 -16.01 7.68 -0.17
C LEU A 157 -16.01 8.48 1.13
N VAL A 158 -16.58 7.93 2.21
CA VAL A 158 -16.59 8.56 3.52
C VAL A 158 -15.16 8.76 4.04
N ILE A 159 -14.29 7.76 3.92
CA ILE A 159 -12.87 7.88 4.28
C ILE A 159 -12.21 9.00 3.45
N ALA A 160 -12.45 9.01 2.14
CA ALA A 160 -11.88 10.03 1.25
C ALA A 160 -12.34 11.46 1.59
N LEU A 161 -13.64 11.66 1.81
CA LEU A 161 -14.25 12.95 2.11
C LEU A 161 -13.95 13.46 3.52
N THR A 162 -13.50 12.60 4.43
CA THR A 162 -13.21 12.99 5.83
C THR A 162 -11.74 13.26 6.07
N ILE A 163 -10.84 12.43 5.54
CA ILE A 163 -9.40 12.49 5.89
C ILE A 163 -8.45 12.60 4.69
N LEU A 164 -8.85 12.18 3.47
CA LEU A 164 -7.94 12.23 2.31
C LEU A 164 -8.00 13.56 1.56
N ILE A 165 -9.21 14.03 1.26
CA ILE A 165 -9.45 15.29 0.54
C ILE A 165 -9.20 16.49 1.45
N PRO A 166 -9.82 16.58 2.65
CA PRO A 166 -9.52 17.68 3.57
C PRO A 166 -8.15 17.54 4.26
N GLY A 167 -7.47 16.41 4.08
CA GLY A 167 -6.29 16.08 4.87
C GLY A 167 -6.62 15.73 6.32
N MET A 168 -5.59 15.39 7.09
CA MET A 168 -5.80 14.93 8.45
C MET A 168 -6.45 16.00 9.34
N PRO A 169 -7.39 15.58 10.22
CA PRO A 169 -8.00 16.47 11.18
C PRO A 169 -6.95 17.25 11.99
N ASN A 170 -7.05 18.59 11.92
CA ASN A 170 -6.21 19.52 12.67
C ASN A 170 -4.71 19.53 12.32
N MET A 171 -4.30 18.93 11.19
CA MET A 171 -2.89 18.82 10.78
C MET A 171 -2.16 20.17 10.75
N ILE A 172 -2.83 21.20 10.22
CA ILE A 172 -2.33 22.57 10.08
C ILE A 172 -1.85 23.15 11.42
N MET A 173 -2.42 22.71 12.55
CA MET A 173 -2.09 23.26 13.86
C MET A 173 -0.75 22.77 14.43
N TYR A 174 -0.20 21.66 13.95
CA TYR A 174 1.04 21.09 14.49
C TYR A 174 2.09 20.75 13.44
N MET A 175 1.74 20.81 12.16
CA MET A 175 2.66 20.53 11.06
C MET A 175 3.81 21.54 11.02
N LYS A 176 5.03 21.03 10.76
CA LYS A 176 6.24 21.84 10.61
C LYS A 176 6.67 21.87 9.14
N MET A 177 6.77 23.09 8.61
CA MET A 177 7.24 23.36 7.25
C MET A 177 8.72 23.01 7.10
N GLY A 178 9.11 22.58 5.90
CA GLY A 178 10.50 22.32 5.51
C GLY A 178 10.56 21.31 4.38
N GLY A 179 11.77 20.90 4.01
CA GLY A 179 12.03 20.04 2.87
C GLY A 179 11.33 18.67 2.93
N ASP A 180 11.28 18.03 1.77
CA ASP A 180 10.67 16.73 1.51
C ASP A 180 11.70 15.65 1.12
N LEU A 181 12.96 16.00 0.86
CA LEU A 181 14.04 15.06 0.62
C LEU A 181 14.68 14.59 1.94
N PRO A 182 14.71 13.28 2.23
CA PRO A 182 15.38 12.77 3.42
C PRO A 182 16.89 13.02 3.39
N LYS A 183 17.48 13.34 4.54
CA LYS A 183 18.91 13.67 4.63
C LYS A 183 19.81 12.55 4.10
N GLY A 184 20.61 12.88 3.08
CA GLY A 184 21.55 11.97 2.42
C GLY A 184 20.91 11.03 1.40
N TRP A 185 19.62 11.19 1.12
CA TRP A 185 18.94 10.47 0.05
C TRP A 185 19.08 11.22 -1.27
N SER A 186 19.08 10.45 -2.36
CA SER A 186 19.23 10.96 -3.73
C SER A 186 17.89 11.17 -4.45
N TYR A 187 16.78 10.71 -3.84
CA TYR A 187 15.40 10.88 -4.29
C TYR A 187 14.45 10.84 -3.08
N ASN A 188 13.22 11.31 -3.27
CA ASN A 188 12.17 11.21 -2.26
C ASN A 188 11.33 9.92 -2.43
N PRO A 189 11.38 8.98 -1.46
CA PRO A 189 10.58 7.74 -1.53
C PRO A 189 9.08 7.98 -1.36
N SER A 190 8.68 9.12 -0.82
CA SER A 190 7.28 9.56 -0.72
C SER A 190 6.84 10.41 -1.91
N SER A 191 7.61 10.48 -3.00
CA SER A 191 7.25 11.24 -4.21
C SER A 191 5.90 10.77 -4.78
N TRP A 192 5.21 11.64 -5.54
CA TRP A 192 3.97 11.23 -6.21
C TRP A 192 4.19 10.17 -7.28
N ALA A 193 5.35 10.19 -7.96
CA ALA A 193 5.73 9.18 -8.93
C ALA A 193 5.70 7.77 -8.31
N GLN A 194 6.46 7.53 -7.24
CA GLN A 194 6.52 6.22 -6.57
C GLN A 194 5.18 5.80 -5.99
N ARG A 195 4.46 6.74 -5.35
CA ARG A 195 3.13 6.46 -4.79
C ARG A 195 2.09 6.12 -5.85
N SER A 196 2.14 6.72 -7.03
CA SER A 196 1.18 6.44 -8.10
C SER A 196 1.22 4.97 -8.56
N VAL A 197 2.42 4.38 -8.61
CA VAL A 197 2.60 2.95 -8.95
C VAL A 197 2.06 2.07 -7.82
N MET A 198 2.38 2.38 -6.56
CA MET A 198 1.84 1.63 -5.41
C MET A 198 0.30 1.70 -5.35
N ILE A 199 -0.26 2.88 -5.62
CA ILE A 199 -1.71 3.11 -5.74
C ILE A 199 -2.30 2.24 -6.86
N GLY A 200 -1.69 2.24 -8.05
CA GLY A 200 -2.15 1.47 -9.19
C GLY A 200 -2.13 -0.03 -8.91
N LEU A 201 -1.04 -0.54 -8.33
CA LEU A 201 -0.92 -1.94 -7.91
C LEU A 201 -1.94 -2.29 -6.83
N GLY A 202 -2.11 -1.45 -5.79
CA GLY A 202 -3.12 -1.65 -4.75
C GLY A 202 -4.54 -1.68 -5.30
N PHE A 203 -4.86 -0.84 -6.29
CA PHE A 203 -6.15 -0.87 -6.99
C PHE A 203 -6.34 -2.15 -7.82
N LEU A 204 -5.31 -2.61 -8.53
CA LEU A 204 -5.39 -3.89 -9.25
C LEU A 204 -5.57 -5.07 -8.30
N GLY A 205 -4.85 -5.07 -7.17
CA GLY A 205 -5.02 -6.06 -6.10
C GLY A 205 -6.43 -6.02 -5.51
N TRP A 206 -6.97 -4.83 -5.28
CA TRP A 206 -8.35 -4.63 -4.85
C TRP A 206 -9.37 -5.23 -5.82
N LEU A 207 -9.21 -5.04 -7.13
CA LEU A 207 -10.10 -5.61 -8.15
C LEU A 207 -10.08 -7.14 -8.11
N VAL A 208 -8.89 -7.74 -8.04
CA VAL A 208 -8.72 -9.20 -7.98
C VAL A 208 -9.32 -9.76 -6.70
N SER A 209 -8.99 -9.19 -5.54
CA SER A 209 -9.53 -9.66 -4.26
C SER A 209 -11.03 -9.44 -4.11
N ARG A 210 -11.58 -8.36 -4.68
CA ARG A 210 -13.02 -8.14 -4.70
C ARG A 210 -13.73 -9.19 -5.56
N TYR A 211 -13.16 -9.57 -6.71
CA TYR A 211 -13.68 -10.64 -7.54
C TYR A 211 -13.68 -11.98 -6.81
N LEU A 212 -12.57 -12.33 -6.16
CA LEU A 212 -12.44 -13.52 -5.34
C LEU A 212 -13.39 -13.52 -4.13
N GLY A 213 -13.55 -12.37 -3.46
CA GLY A 213 -14.46 -12.20 -2.34
C GLY A 213 -15.93 -12.31 -2.75
N ALA A 214 -16.30 -11.82 -3.93
CA ALA A 214 -17.66 -11.96 -4.46
C ALA A 214 -18.04 -13.43 -4.69
N PHE A 215 -17.09 -14.26 -5.12
CA PHE A 215 -17.29 -15.71 -5.22
C PHE A 215 -17.47 -16.36 -3.85
N GLN A 216 -16.61 -16.05 -2.88
CA GLN A 216 -16.69 -16.62 -1.52
C GLN A 216 -17.91 -16.16 -0.71
N LEU A 217 -18.47 -15.00 -1.04
CA LEU A 217 -19.70 -14.48 -0.46
C LEU A 217 -20.96 -14.98 -1.21
N GLY A 218 -20.82 -15.87 -2.20
CA GLY A 218 -21.96 -16.48 -2.89
C GLY A 218 -22.65 -15.56 -3.90
N TYR A 219 -22.00 -14.47 -4.33
CA TYR A 219 -22.59 -13.54 -5.32
C TYR A 219 -22.32 -13.96 -6.76
N ILE A 220 -21.35 -14.85 -6.95
CA ILE A 220 -20.93 -15.36 -8.26
C ILE A 220 -20.68 -16.86 -8.09
N ASP A 221 -21.34 -17.69 -8.90
CA ASP A 221 -21.27 -19.15 -8.80
C ASP A 221 -20.12 -19.76 -9.61
N HIS A 222 -19.53 -18.98 -10.52
CA HIS A 222 -18.49 -19.41 -11.44
C HIS A 222 -17.20 -18.58 -11.26
N MET A 223 -16.09 -19.29 -11.05
CA MET A 223 -14.76 -18.71 -10.98
C MET A 223 -14.06 -18.82 -12.34
N TRP A 224 -13.76 -17.68 -12.95
CA TRP A 224 -13.01 -17.63 -14.21
C TRP A 224 -11.54 -17.97 -13.95
N ASP A 225 -11.10 -19.08 -14.52
CA ASP A 225 -9.72 -19.54 -14.42
C ASP A 225 -9.20 -19.99 -15.81
N PRO A 226 -8.33 -19.19 -16.45
CA PRO A 226 -7.81 -19.51 -17.78
C PRO A 226 -6.73 -20.62 -17.79
N PHE A 227 -6.13 -20.97 -16.65
CA PHE A 227 -5.00 -21.90 -16.60
C PHE A 227 -5.30 -23.19 -15.83
N PHE A 228 -6.11 -23.12 -14.77
CA PHE A 228 -6.32 -24.25 -13.85
C PHE A 228 -7.79 -24.71 -13.73
N GLY A 229 -8.72 -24.09 -14.48
CA GLY A 229 -10.14 -24.49 -14.50
C GLY A 229 -10.77 -24.56 -13.11
N GLU A 230 -11.32 -25.73 -12.74
CA GLU A 230 -11.92 -25.97 -11.42
C GLU A 230 -10.91 -25.90 -10.24
N GLY A 231 -9.61 -25.78 -10.53
CA GLY A 231 -8.57 -25.59 -9.51
C GLY A 231 -8.84 -24.40 -8.60
N SER A 232 -9.17 -23.22 -9.17
CA SER A 232 -9.48 -22.03 -8.37
C SER A 232 -10.65 -22.25 -7.42
N ARG A 233 -11.72 -22.92 -7.88
CA ARG A 233 -12.87 -23.26 -7.03
C ARG A 233 -12.46 -24.11 -5.84
N LYS A 234 -11.64 -25.15 -6.07
CA LYS A 234 -11.16 -26.05 -5.01
C LYS A 234 -10.26 -25.34 -4.02
N VAL A 235 -9.46 -24.38 -4.47
CA VAL A 235 -8.63 -23.54 -3.59
C VAL A 235 -9.50 -22.64 -2.71
N LEU A 236 -10.45 -21.92 -3.30
CA LEU A 236 -11.29 -20.95 -2.58
C LEU A 236 -12.31 -21.59 -1.64
N MET A 237 -12.69 -22.84 -1.90
CA MET A 237 -13.60 -23.64 -1.05
C MET A 237 -12.84 -24.66 -0.17
N SER A 238 -11.51 -24.51 -0.06
CA SER A 238 -10.68 -25.41 0.74
C SER A 238 -10.85 -25.17 2.24
N ASN A 239 -10.50 -26.18 3.04
CA ASN A 239 -10.44 -26.05 4.50
C ASN A 239 -9.52 -24.90 4.93
N MET A 240 -8.43 -24.63 4.18
CA MET A 240 -7.50 -23.52 4.44
C MET A 240 -8.23 -22.17 4.32
N SER A 241 -8.99 -21.97 3.24
CA SER A 241 -9.76 -20.73 3.05
C SER A 241 -10.88 -20.59 4.08
N HIS A 242 -11.41 -21.72 4.57
CA HIS A 242 -12.43 -21.76 5.62
C HIS A 242 -11.87 -21.70 7.05
N MET A 243 -10.55 -21.55 7.25
CA MET A 243 -9.95 -21.47 8.58
C MET A 243 -10.39 -20.23 9.37
N TRP A 244 -10.77 -19.16 8.67
CA TRP A 244 -11.21 -17.91 9.28
C TRP A 244 -12.75 -17.77 9.22
N PRO A 245 -13.36 -17.14 10.24
CA PRO A 245 -14.81 -16.94 10.30
C PRO A 245 -15.34 -15.93 9.27
N ILE A 246 -14.44 -15.30 8.50
CA ILE A 246 -14.70 -14.34 7.42
C ILE A 246 -14.05 -14.84 6.12
N SER A 247 -14.52 -14.34 4.99
CA SER A 247 -13.88 -14.57 3.69
C SER A 247 -12.45 -14.03 3.68
N ASP A 248 -11.46 -14.88 3.38
CA ASP A 248 -10.04 -14.49 3.28
C ASP A 248 -9.81 -13.57 2.08
N ALA A 249 -10.45 -13.83 0.93
CA ALA A 249 -10.40 -12.96 -0.24
C ALA A 249 -11.08 -11.60 0.04
N GLY A 250 -12.20 -11.62 0.76
CA GLY A 250 -12.88 -10.43 1.23
C GLY A 250 -12.02 -9.61 2.19
N LEU A 251 -11.31 -10.27 3.13
CA LEU A 251 -10.32 -9.61 3.99
C LEU A 251 -9.19 -8.98 3.16
N GLY A 252 -8.72 -9.67 2.11
CA GLY A 252 -7.81 -9.10 1.12
C GLY A 252 -8.38 -7.82 0.50
N ALA A 253 -9.63 -7.85 0.01
CA ALA A 253 -10.28 -6.68 -0.59
C ALA A 253 -10.40 -5.51 0.40
N PHE A 254 -10.67 -5.80 1.67
CA PHE A 254 -10.67 -4.81 2.73
C PHE A 254 -9.27 -4.22 2.94
N SER A 255 -8.23 -5.04 3.07
CA SER A 255 -6.84 -4.58 3.21
C SER A 255 -6.38 -3.73 2.03
N TYR A 256 -6.61 -4.17 0.78
CA TYR A 256 -6.29 -3.39 -0.41
C TYR A 256 -7.06 -2.06 -0.46
N THR A 257 -8.26 -1.99 0.12
CA THR A 257 -9.00 -0.73 0.24
C THR A 257 -8.21 0.28 1.07
N PHE A 258 -7.61 -0.14 2.18
CA PHE A 258 -6.72 0.72 2.96
C PHE A 258 -5.41 1.01 2.24
N GLU A 259 -4.78 0.03 1.58
CA GLU A 259 -3.54 0.24 0.84
C GLU A 259 -3.68 1.36 -0.17
N PHE A 260 -4.69 1.23 -1.03
CA PHE A 260 -4.89 2.23 -2.07
C PHE A 260 -5.21 3.58 -1.43
N LEU A 261 -6.16 3.67 -0.49
CA LEU A 261 -6.58 4.93 0.14
C LEU A 261 -5.43 5.62 0.90
N MET A 262 -4.61 4.87 1.63
CA MET A 262 -3.41 5.38 2.31
C MET A 262 -2.34 5.86 1.32
N GLY A 263 -2.28 5.27 0.13
CA GLY A 263 -1.44 5.77 -0.97
C GLY A 263 -1.74 7.23 -1.33
N TRP A 264 -3.02 7.63 -1.39
CA TRP A 264 -3.43 9.02 -1.64
C TRP A 264 -3.23 9.97 -0.43
N MET A 265 -2.97 9.41 0.74
CA MET A 265 -2.83 10.16 1.98
C MET A 265 -1.45 10.83 2.06
N GLY A 266 -1.46 12.14 2.31
CA GLY A 266 -0.26 12.91 2.61
C GLY A 266 0.46 13.55 1.40
N ALA A 267 1.38 14.43 1.75
CA ALA A 267 2.28 15.12 0.82
C ALA A 267 3.61 14.35 0.65
N PRO A 268 4.49 14.76 -0.29
CA PRO A 268 5.83 14.18 -0.42
C PRO A 268 6.69 14.25 0.85
N SER A 269 6.35 15.11 1.82
CA SER A 269 7.02 15.15 3.12
C SER A 269 6.45 14.17 4.15
N ARG A 270 5.56 13.23 3.78
CA ARG A 270 4.79 12.41 4.72
C ARG A 270 5.64 11.47 5.59
N TRP A 271 6.75 10.94 5.07
CA TRP A 271 7.74 10.18 5.84
C TRP A 271 8.20 10.91 7.11
N ARG A 272 8.29 12.24 7.03
CA ARG A 272 8.61 13.11 8.15
C ARG A 272 7.38 13.56 8.91
N THR A 273 6.35 14.06 8.22
CA THR A 273 5.24 14.76 8.88
C THR A 273 4.20 13.82 9.50
N MET A 274 4.13 12.57 9.04
CA MET A 274 3.19 11.55 9.53
C MET A 274 3.87 10.17 9.67
N PRO A 275 4.89 10.01 10.55
CA PRO A 275 5.58 8.73 10.72
C PRO A 275 4.64 7.57 11.08
N TRP A 276 3.61 7.86 11.88
CA TRP A 276 2.58 6.89 12.23
C TRP A 276 1.88 6.29 11.01
N MET A 277 1.54 7.11 10.01
CA MET A 277 0.80 6.69 8.83
C MET A 277 1.68 5.78 7.96
N VAL A 278 2.93 6.18 7.72
CA VAL A 278 3.93 5.34 7.03
C VAL A 278 4.16 4.03 7.76
N THR A 279 4.13 4.04 9.10
CA THR A 279 4.25 2.80 9.88
C THR A 279 3.07 1.86 9.63
N PHE A 280 1.83 2.35 9.64
CA PHE A 280 0.67 1.50 9.35
C PHE A 280 0.65 1.04 7.89
N PHE A 281 0.99 1.90 6.94
CA PHE A 281 1.08 1.53 5.54
C PHE A 281 2.14 0.44 5.31
N GLY A 282 3.33 0.59 5.90
CA GLY A 282 4.37 -0.43 5.90
C GLY A 282 3.97 -1.74 6.57
N ILE A 283 3.25 -1.70 7.71
CA ILE A 283 2.70 -2.91 8.37
C ILE A 283 1.68 -3.61 7.48
N LEU A 284 0.89 -2.84 6.75
CA LEU A 284 -0.16 -3.37 5.92
C LEU A 284 0.46 -4.00 4.65
N VAL A 285 1.38 -3.33 3.97
CA VAL A 285 2.01 -3.85 2.74
C VAL A 285 3.00 -4.99 3.03
N ILE A 286 3.91 -4.83 4.00
CA ILE A 286 5.05 -5.76 4.18
C ILE A 286 4.60 -7.06 4.87
N PRO A 287 4.16 -7.07 6.15
CA PRO A 287 3.61 -8.27 6.80
C PRO A 287 2.46 -8.96 6.06
N LEU A 288 1.44 -8.22 5.58
CA LEU A 288 0.33 -8.88 4.87
C LEU A 288 0.78 -9.41 3.51
N GLY A 289 1.66 -8.69 2.81
CA GLY A 289 2.30 -9.20 1.58
C GLY A 289 3.06 -10.51 1.82
N LEU A 290 3.81 -10.62 2.92
CA LEU A 290 4.45 -11.87 3.33
C LEU A 290 3.46 -12.97 3.70
N THR A 291 2.29 -12.61 4.24
CA THR A 291 1.21 -13.56 4.54
C THR A 291 0.60 -14.12 3.25
N HIS A 292 0.45 -13.32 2.20
CA HIS A 292 0.01 -13.82 0.88
C HIS A 292 0.96 -14.88 0.31
N ILE A 293 2.26 -14.80 0.56
CA ILE A 293 3.23 -15.82 0.11
C ILE A 293 2.94 -17.17 0.78
N LEU A 294 2.53 -17.19 2.04
CA LEU A 294 2.10 -18.42 2.72
C LEU A 294 0.84 -19.01 2.07
N LEU A 295 -0.12 -18.16 1.67
CA LEU A 295 -1.31 -18.60 0.95
C LEU A 295 -0.98 -19.14 -0.44
N VAL A 296 -0.01 -18.56 -1.14
CA VAL A 296 0.48 -19.08 -2.44
C VAL A 296 1.16 -20.44 -2.28
N ILE A 297 1.98 -20.61 -1.24
CA ILE A 297 2.64 -21.89 -0.95
C ILE A 297 1.62 -22.97 -0.57
N SER A 298 0.56 -22.60 0.17
CA SER A 298 -0.44 -23.58 0.63
C SER A 298 -1.28 -24.16 -0.50
N GLN A 299 -1.42 -23.47 -1.65
CA GLN A 299 -2.24 -23.97 -2.77
C GLN A 299 -1.72 -25.31 -3.30
N PRO A 300 -0.46 -25.46 -3.73
CA PRO A 300 0.06 -26.76 -4.16
C PRO A 300 0.37 -27.71 -3.00
N VAL A 301 0.91 -27.22 -1.88
CA VAL A 301 1.42 -28.08 -0.78
C VAL A 301 0.29 -28.68 0.06
N ILE A 302 -0.71 -27.87 0.41
CA ILE A 302 -1.78 -28.27 1.33
C ILE A 302 -3.05 -28.63 0.55
N VAL A 303 -3.43 -27.81 -0.43
CA VAL A 303 -4.69 -28.00 -1.17
C VAL A 303 -4.52 -28.93 -2.38
N GLY A 304 -3.33 -28.93 -3.00
CA GLY A 304 -3.03 -29.71 -4.20
C GLY A 304 -3.66 -29.16 -5.49
N TYR A 305 -3.98 -27.86 -5.51
CA TYR A 305 -4.55 -27.17 -6.67
C TYR A 305 -3.99 -25.75 -6.78
N TRP A 306 -4.13 -25.15 -7.95
CA TRP A 306 -3.68 -23.79 -8.23
C TRP A 306 -4.87 -22.87 -8.48
N CYS A 307 -4.68 -21.59 -8.20
CA CYS A 307 -5.66 -20.55 -8.44
C CYS A 307 -5.03 -19.39 -9.20
N THR A 308 -5.45 -19.17 -10.46
CA THR A 308 -4.88 -18.11 -11.33
C THR A 308 -4.99 -16.73 -10.70
N MET A 309 -6.17 -16.38 -10.20
CA MET A 309 -6.42 -15.06 -9.62
C MET A 309 -5.62 -14.83 -8.33
N CYS A 310 -5.39 -15.89 -7.54
CA CYS A 310 -4.60 -15.81 -6.33
C CYS A 310 -3.11 -15.58 -6.64
N LEU A 311 -2.59 -16.26 -7.68
CA LEU A 311 -1.23 -16.03 -8.19
C LEU A 311 -1.09 -14.62 -8.78
N LEU A 312 -2.11 -14.12 -9.48
CA LEU A 312 -2.15 -12.75 -9.99
C LEU A 312 -2.11 -11.73 -8.84
N ALA A 313 -2.91 -11.92 -7.80
CA ALA A 313 -2.89 -11.06 -6.61
C ALA A 313 -1.50 -11.03 -5.95
N ALA A 314 -0.86 -12.19 -5.82
CA ALA A 314 0.51 -12.28 -5.29
C ALA A 314 1.54 -11.59 -6.19
N ALA A 315 1.42 -11.73 -7.51
CA ALA A 315 2.30 -11.08 -8.48
C ALA A 315 2.16 -9.55 -8.47
N ILE A 316 0.97 -9.03 -8.19
CA ILE A 316 0.72 -7.58 -8.03
C ILE A 316 1.32 -7.05 -6.73
N MET A 317 1.18 -7.80 -5.63
CA MET A 317 1.63 -7.37 -4.31
C MET A 317 3.14 -7.44 -4.10
N LEU A 318 3.77 -8.47 -4.63
CA LEU A 318 5.17 -8.75 -4.33
C LEU A 318 6.12 -7.56 -4.67
N PRO A 319 5.95 -6.85 -5.81
CA PRO A 319 6.72 -5.64 -6.10
C PRO A 319 6.43 -4.43 -5.19
N MET A 320 5.27 -4.38 -4.53
CA MET A 320 4.93 -3.27 -3.61
C MET A 320 5.81 -3.29 -2.36
N ILE A 321 6.20 -4.48 -1.88
CA ILE A 321 7.04 -4.66 -0.69
C ILE A 321 8.36 -3.86 -0.79
N PRO A 322 9.25 -4.09 -1.78
CA PRO A 322 10.50 -3.34 -1.88
C PRO A 322 10.30 -1.83 -2.10
N LEU A 323 9.23 -1.40 -2.79
CA LEU A 323 8.92 0.01 -3.00
C LEU A 323 8.51 0.72 -1.71
N GLU A 324 7.82 0.02 -0.80
CA GLU A 324 7.37 0.60 0.47
C GLU A 324 8.47 0.62 1.54
N VAL A 325 9.39 -0.35 1.51
CA VAL A 325 10.48 -0.44 2.49
C VAL A 325 11.36 0.82 2.49
N ASP A 326 11.54 1.47 1.34
CA ASP A 326 12.27 2.74 1.25
C ASP A 326 11.66 3.82 2.13
N GLU A 327 10.33 4.00 2.04
CA GLU A 327 9.61 5.02 2.80
C GLU A 327 9.68 4.74 4.30
N VAL A 328 9.54 3.47 4.70
CA VAL A 328 9.67 3.02 6.09
C VAL A 328 11.08 3.30 6.64
N ILE A 329 12.13 3.09 5.84
CA ILE A 329 13.51 3.36 6.26
C ILE A 329 13.76 4.86 6.36
N ALA A 330 13.30 5.66 5.40
CA ALA A 330 13.41 7.12 5.45
C ALA A 330 12.72 7.70 6.70
N MET A 331 11.50 7.23 6.98
CA MET A 331 10.75 7.56 8.19
C MET A 331 11.51 7.13 9.46
N GLY A 332 12.01 5.90 9.52
CA GLY A 332 12.74 5.39 10.67
C GLY A 332 14.04 6.17 10.95
N GLN A 333 14.76 6.55 9.89
CA GLN A 333 15.93 7.42 10.00
C GLN A 333 15.57 8.79 10.55
N HIS A 334 14.45 9.38 10.11
CA HIS A 334 13.95 10.65 10.63
C HIS A 334 13.67 10.57 12.12
N VAL A 335 12.81 9.62 12.51
CA VAL A 335 12.40 9.44 13.90
C VAL A 335 13.60 9.22 14.80
N LYS A 336 14.55 8.36 14.38
CA LYS A 336 15.78 8.12 15.12
C LYS A 336 16.59 9.41 15.31
N ARG A 337 16.84 10.18 14.25
CA ARG A 337 17.62 11.43 14.35
C ARG A 337 16.98 12.45 15.28
N ARG A 338 15.65 12.61 15.22
CA ARG A 338 14.94 13.57 16.09
C ARG A 338 14.94 13.14 17.55
N VAL A 339 14.85 11.84 17.82
CA VAL A 339 14.98 11.29 19.18
C VAL A 339 16.41 11.46 19.69
N ASP A 340 17.41 11.17 18.86
CA ASP A 340 18.83 11.39 19.19
C ASP A 340 19.14 12.89 19.43
N ALA A 341 18.39 13.80 18.79
CA ALA A 341 18.44 15.25 19.01
C ALA A 341 17.63 15.75 20.23
N GLY A 342 17.06 14.85 21.03
CA GLY A 342 16.36 15.17 22.28
C GLY A 342 14.85 15.37 22.19
N GLU A 343 14.21 15.16 21.02
CA GLU A 343 12.74 15.20 20.94
C GLU A 343 12.10 13.90 21.46
N PRO A 344 10.97 13.97 22.20
CA PRO A 344 10.31 12.77 22.69
C PRO A 344 9.70 11.94 21.55
N PHE A 345 10.01 10.65 21.51
CA PHE A 345 9.60 9.69 20.45
C PHE A 345 8.12 9.82 20.06
N TRP A 346 7.21 9.75 21.04
CA TRP A 346 5.76 9.80 20.76
C TRP A 346 5.30 11.11 20.12
N ARG A 347 5.97 12.23 20.43
CA ARG A 347 5.67 13.51 19.77
C ARG A 347 6.11 13.48 18.32
N VAL A 348 7.30 12.96 18.04
CA VAL A 348 7.82 12.83 16.68
C VAL A 348 6.96 11.86 15.87
N PHE A 349 6.61 10.70 16.43
CA PHE A 349 5.80 9.68 15.77
C PHE A 349 4.42 10.18 15.35
N TRP A 350 3.72 10.92 16.23
CA TRP A 350 2.37 11.41 15.94
C TRP A 350 2.32 12.78 15.23
N LYS A 351 3.34 13.64 15.38
CA LYS A 351 3.32 15.04 14.89
C LYS A 351 4.44 15.43 13.92
N GLY A 352 5.41 14.55 13.69
CA GLY A 352 6.38 14.65 12.60
C GLY A 352 7.74 15.28 12.88
N GLY A 353 8.04 15.67 14.12
CA GLY A 353 9.35 16.22 14.52
C GLY A 353 9.77 17.47 13.72
N ASP A 354 10.93 18.04 14.04
CA ASP A 354 11.46 19.20 13.30
C ASP A 354 11.91 18.91 11.86
N ALA A 355 11.95 19.96 11.04
CA ALA A 355 12.23 19.91 9.61
C ALA A 355 13.65 20.33 9.21
N SER A 356 14.47 20.78 10.16
CA SER A 356 15.74 21.49 9.94
C SER A 356 16.80 20.74 9.13
N GLU A 357 16.60 19.46 8.85
CA GLU A 357 17.56 18.60 8.15
C GLU A 357 17.11 18.13 6.76
N ALA A 358 15.89 18.46 6.34
CA ALA A 358 15.33 18.00 5.07
C ALA A 358 15.64 18.99 3.94
N GLY A 359 16.20 18.47 2.84
CA GLY A 359 16.39 19.22 1.59
C GLY A 359 15.11 19.29 0.77
N GLN A 360 15.11 20.09 -0.30
CA GLN A 360 14.06 20.04 -1.32
C GLN A 360 14.45 19.01 -2.38
N ASP A 361 13.51 18.18 -2.81
CA ASP A 361 13.72 17.26 -3.92
C ASP A 361 13.58 18.00 -5.26
N GLU A 362 14.72 18.25 -5.92
CA GLU A 362 14.78 18.87 -7.25
C GLU A 362 14.89 17.82 -8.38
N ARG A 363 15.11 16.55 -8.04
CA ARG A 363 15.38 15.49 -9.03
C ARG A 363 14.10 14.78 -9.46
N SER A 364 13.18 14.54 -8.53
CA SER A 364 11.93 13.85 -8.86
C SER A 364 11.06 14.69 -9.79
N PRO A 365 10.62 14.17 -10.95
CA PRO A 365 9.74 14.90 -11.84
C PRO A 365 8.40 15.16 -11.17
N GLU A 366 7.82 16.34 -11.41
CA GLU A 366 6.49 16.64 -10.91
C GLU A 366 5.45 15.75 -11.58
N PHE A 367 4.48 15.25 -10.81
CA PHE A 367 3.48 14.32 -11.35
C PHE A 367 2.56 14.96 -12.40
N ILE A 368 2.46 16.29 -12.44
CA ILE A 368 1.71 17.00 -13.48
C ILE A 368 2.30 16.75 -14.88
N GLU A 369 3.62 16.48 -14.97
CA GLU A 369 4.32 16.17 -16.20
C GLU A 369 4.05 14.74 -16.69
N PHE A 370 3.28 13.92 -15.96
CA PHE A 370 3.02 12.52 -16.35
C PHE A 370 2.40 12.39 -17.74
N HIS A 371 1.50 13.31 -18.11
CA HIS A 371 0.89 13.29 -19.45
C HIS A 371 1.93 13.55 -20.55
N ASP A 372 2.84 14.50 -20.32
CA ASP A 372 3.80 14.94 -21.33
C ASP A 372 5.04 14.03 -21.38
N ARG A 373 5.45 13.47 -20.24
CA ARG A 373 6.65 12.63 -20.06
C ARG A 373 6.38 11.37 -19.23
N PRO A 374 5.47 10.48 -19.67
CA PRO A 374 5.06 9.32 -18.89
C PRO A 374 6.22 8.38 -18.57
N LEU A 375 7.18 8.23 -19.49
CA LEU A 375 8.34 7.36 -19.30
C LEU A 375 9.32 7.86 -18.23
N GLU A 376 9.46 9.18 -18.07
CA GLU A 376 10.36 9.75 -17.05
C GLU A 376 9.76 9.60 -15.66
N VAL A 377 8.47 9.94 -15.52
CA VAL A 377 7.74 9.80 -14.24
C VAL A 377 7.63 8.33 -13.82
N THR A 378 7.35 7.41 -14.75
CA THR A 378 7.31 5.98 -14.41
C THR A 378 8.69 5.43 -14.04
N LYS A 379 9.78 5.86 -14.68
CA LYS A 379 11.14 5.48 -14.25
C LYS A 379 11.45 5.99 -12.85
N ALA A 380 11.05 7.22 -12.53
CA ALA A 380 11.23 7.79 -11.21
C ALA A 380 10.44 7.04 -10.13
N ALA A 381 9.29 6.45 -10.49
CA ALA A 381 8.49 5.65 -9.58
C ALA A 381 9.18 4.36 -9.11
N PHE A 382 10.17 3.87 -9.86
CA PHE A 382 10.97 2.69 -9.51
C PHE A 382 12.37 3.03 -9.00
N TRP A 383 12.66 4.31 -8.71
CA TRP A 383 13.88 4.65 -7.97
C TRP A 383 13.87 3.93 -6.62
N GLY A 384 15.03 3.42 -6.23
CA GLY A 384 15.14 2.47 -5.12
C GLY A 384 15.09 1.01 -5.49
N MET A 385 14.53 0.67 -6.65
CA MET A 385 14.50 -0.68 -7.18
C MET A 385 15.48 -0.84 -8.35
N SER A 386 16.52 -1.65 -8.13
CA SER A 386 17.47 -2.00 -9.20
C SER A 386 17.22 -3.40 -9.74
N TRP A 387 16.85 -3.43 -11.03
CA TRP A 387 16.54 -4.62 -11.80
C TRP A 387 17.85 -5.26 -12.27
N SER A 388 18.40 -6.14 -11.43
CA SER A 388 19.56 -6.95 -11.82
C SER A 388 19.09 -8.22 -12.53
N TRP A 389 19.74 -8.56 -13.66
CA TRP A 389 19.41 -9.77 -14.41
C TRP A 389 19.64 -11.04 -13.57
N TRP A 390 20.57 -11.00 -12.61
CA TRP A 390 20.84 -12.07 -11.65
C TRP A 390 19.60 -12.43 -10.83
N LEU A 391 18.94 -11.43 -10.22
CA LEU A 391 17.74 -11.65 -9.43
C LEU A 391 16.54 -12.03 -10.31
N ALA A 392 16.44 -11.47 -11.52
CA ALA A 392 15.42 -11.87 -12.48
C ALA A 392 15.56 -13.36 -12.88
N ALA A 393 16.79 -13.83 -13.07
CA ALA A 393 17.08 -15.24 -13.33
C ALA A 393 16.74 -16.12 -12.12
N CYS A 394 17.07 -15.70 -10.89
CA CYS A 394 16.63 -16.41 -9.68
C CYS A 394 15.10 -16.49 -9.57
N THR A 395 14.39 -15.39 -9.86
CA THR A 395 12.92 -15.38 -9.90
C THR A 395 12.38 -16.36 -10.94
N ALA A 396 12.94 -16.37 -12.16
CA ALA A 396 12.51 -17.30 -13.21
C ALA A 396 12.74 -18.77 -12.81
N ILE A 397 13.90 -19.08 -12.22
CA ILE A 397 14.19 -20.43 -11.71
C ILE A 397 13.22 -20.80 -10.57
N GLY A 398 12.94 -19.86 -9.66
CA GLY A 398 11.98 -20.07 -8.57
C GLY A 398 10.57 -20.35 -9.08
N ILE A 399 10.08 -19.60 -10.06
CA ILE A 399 8.79 -19.86 -10.72
C ILE A 399 8.79 -21.25 -11.37
N TRP A 400 9.86 -21.62 -12.08
CA TRP A 400 9.95 -22.94 -12.68
C TRP A 400 9.93 -24.06 -11.62
N LEU A 401 10.66 -23.91 -10.51
CA LEU A 401 10.62 -24.83 -9.38
C LEU A 401 9.21 -24.95 -8.77
N MET A 402 8.46 -23.85 -8.67
CA MET A 402 7.08 -23.88 -8.19
C MET A 402 6.17 -24.75 -9.05
N PHE A 403 6.35 -24.79 -10.37
CA PHE A 403 5.48 -25.56 -11.28
C PHE A 403 6.07 -26.92 -11.69
N ALA A 404 7.36 -27.15 -11.47
CA ALA A 404 8.05 -28.38 -11.88
C ALA A 404 7.35 -29.67 -11.40
N PRO A 405 6.87 -29.80 -10.14
CA PRO A 405 6.19 -31.02 -9.70
C PRO A 405 4.94 -31.36 -10.51
N THR A 406 4.17 -30.34 -10.89
CA THR A 406 2.98 -30.50 -11.75
C THR A 406 3.37 -30.89 -13.18
N VAL A 407 4.43 -30.31 -13.73
CA VAL A 407 4.91 -30.61 -15.09
C VAL A 407 5.45 -32.05 -15.21
N PHE A 408 6.17 -32.52 -14.19
CA PHE A 408 6.78 -33.84 -14.17
C PHE A 408 5.91 -34.93 -13.50
N GLY A 409 4.74 -34.57 -12.97
CA GLY A 409 3.74 -35.50 -12.46
C GLY A 409 4.12 -36.21 -11.15
N PHE A 410 4.92 -35.58 -10.28
CA PHE A 410 5.30 -36.13 -8.97
C PHE A 410 4.63 -35.42 -7.78
N GLU A 411 3.41 -34.92 -8.00
CA GLU A 411 2.63 -34.19 -7.00
C GLU A 411 2.41 -35.01 -5.71
N LYS A 412 2.25 -34.30 -4.57
CA LYS A 412 1.99 -34.86 -3.23
C LYS A 412 3.11 -35.73 -2.66
N THR A 413 4.35 -35.46 -3.05
CA THR A 413 5.55 -36.07 -2.47
C THR A 413 6.34 -35.03 -1.67
N ILE A 414 7.12 -35.45 -0.65
CA ILE A 414 7.96 -34.52 0.12
C ILE A 414 8.91 -33.70 -0.80
N PRO A 415 9.54 -34.29 -1.83
CA PRO A 415 10.31 -33.51 -2.80
C PRO A 415 9.49 -32.47 -3.57
N ALA A 416 8.22 -32.74 -3.90
CA ALA A 416 7.35 -31.74 -4.52
C ALA A 416 7.14 -30.54 -3.60
N ASP A 417 6.92 -30.76 -2.31
CA ASP A 417 6.74 -29.70 -1.33
C ASP A 417 8.01 -28.84 -1.21
N ILE A 418 9.20 -29.46 -1.25
CA ILE A 418 10.49 -28.74 -1.27
C ILE A 418 10.59 -27.84 -2.51
N HIS A 419 10.14 -28.31 -3.67
CA HIS A 419 10.14 -27.52 -4.91
C HIS A 419 9.14 -26.35 -4.86
N HIS A 420 7.90 -26.61 -4.43
CA HIS A 420 6.87 -25.57 -4.29
C HIS A 420 7.27 -24.50 -3.28
N LEU A 421 7.67 -24.93 -2.07
CA LEU A 421 8.10 -24.04 -0.99
C LEU A 421 9.37 -23.28 -1.36
N GLY A 422 10.40 -24.01 -1.79
CA GLY A 422 11.69 -23.45 -2.16
C GLY A 422 11.56 -22.46 -3.32
N GLY A 423 10.81 -22.82 -4.36
CA GLY A 423 10.55 -21.96 -5.51
C GLY A 423 9.85 -20.65 -5.11
N ALA A 424 8.78 -20.73 -4.32
CA ALA A 424 8.03 -19.55 -3.87
C ALA A 424 8.87 -18.61 -2.99
N LEU A 425 9.68 -19.18 -2.08
CA LEU A 425 10.59 -18.40 -1.23
C LEU A 425 11.74 -17.79 -2.03
N ILE A 426 12.27 -18.47 -3.05
CA ILE A 426 13.29 -17.92 -3.95
C ILE A 426 12.72 -16.75 -4.75
N VAL A 427 11.51 -16.87 -5.30
CA VAL A 427 10.81 -15.77 -6.00
C VAL A 427 10.66 -14.57 -5.07
N THR A 428 10.10 -14.81 -3.88
CA THR A 428 9.87 -13.79 -2.86
C THR A 428 11.14 -13.06 -2.49
N THR A 429 12.17 -13.81 -2.10
CA THR A 429 13.47 -13.26 -1.68
C THR A 429 14.11 -12.48 -2.81
N SER A 430 14.05 -12.98 -4.04
CA SER A 430 14.67 -12.35 -5.20
C SER A 430 14.00 -11.03 -5.57
N VAL A 431 12.67 -10.97 -5.58
CA VAL A 431 11.91 -9.74 -5.89
C VAL A 431 12.04 -8.71 -4.77
N ILE A 432 11.92 -9.11 -3.50
CA ILE A 432 12.13 -8.20 -2.36
C ILE A 432 13.56 -7.62 -2.40
N SER A 433 14.55 -8.46 -2.72
CA SER A 433 15.95 -8.01 -2.85
C SER A 433 16.24 -7.16 -4.08
N MET A 434 15.24 -6.89 -4.94
CA MET A 434 15.35 -5.86 -5.98
C MET A 434 15.34 -4.45 -5.39
N GLY A 435 14.81 -4.26 -4.18
CA GLY A 435 14.98 -3.02 -3.42
C GLY A 435 16.44 -2.87 -2.94
N GLU A 436 17.10 -1.78 -3.31
CA GLU A 436 18.50 -1.52 -2.95
C GLU A 436 18.69 -1.45 -1.42
N VAL A 437 17.72 -0.89 -0.69
CA VAL A 437 17.75 -0.80 0.78
C VAL A 437 17.83 -2.13 1.51
N ILE A 438 17.36 -3.21 0.88
CA ILE A 438 17.33 -4.58 1.41
C ILE A 438 18.07 -5.56 0.49
N ARG A 439 18.98 -5.06 -0.35
CA ARG A 439 19.75 -5.84 -1.34
C ARG A 439 20.42 -7.08 -0.75
N ARG A 440 20.92 -6.96 0.49
CA ARG A 440 21.60 -8.07 1.20
C ARG A 440 20.66 -9.23 1.56
N GLY A 441 19.34 -9.01 1.53
CA GLY A 441 18.34 -10.07 1.70
C GLY A 441 18.52 -11.22 0.70
N ARG A 442 19.14 -10.97 -0.45
CA ARG A 442 19.41 -11.98 -1.49
C ARG A 442 20.21 -13.17 -0.99
N TYR A 443 21.03 -13.02 0.04
CA TYR A 443 21.85 -14.13 0.55
C TYR A 443 21.01 -15.22 1.23
N VAL A 444 19.74 -14.96 1.53
CA VAL A 444 18.77 -15.99 1.92
C VAL A 444 18.61 -17.03 0.80
N ASN A 445 18.74 -16.64 -0.48
CA ASN A 445 18.73 -17.57 -1.60
C ASN A 445 19.89 -18.58 -1.57
N LEU A 446 21.00 -18.29 -0.86
CA LEU A 446 22.09 -19.28 -0.72
C LEU A 446 21.61 -20.50 0.07
N LEU A 447 20.91 -20.24 1.19
CA LEU A 447 20.30 -21.29 2.00
C LEU A 447 19.18 -21.98 1.25
N LEU A 448 18.29 -21.22 0.59
CA LEU A 448 17.18 -21.80 -0.18
C LEU A 448 17.67 -22.66 -1.35
N GLY A 449 18.70 -22.19 -2.08
CA GLY A 449 19.32 -22.95 -3.15
C GLY A 449 19.98 -24.24 -2.67
N LEU A 450 20.59 -24.22 -1.47
CA LEU A 450 21.13 -25.42 -0.85
C LEU A 450 20.01 -26.42 -0.49
N ILE A 451 18.93 -25.94 0.12
CA ILE A 451 17.77 -26.78 0.49
C ILE A 451 17.14 -27.41 -0.76
N VAL A 452 16.89 -26.63 -1.81
CA VAL A 452 16.34 -27.14 -3.07
C VAL A 452 17.29 -28.10 -3.76
N GLY A 453 18.60 -27.83 -3.71
CA GLY A 453 19.58 -28.65 -4.41
C GLY A 453 19.89 -29.99 -3.74
N VAL A 454 19.88 -30.03 -2.40
CA VAL A 454 20.21 -31.23 -1.61
C VAL A 454 18.97 -31.98 -1.15
N GLY A 455 17.91 -31.27 -0.79
CA GLY A 455 16.68 -31.82 -0.22
C GLY A 455 16.12 -33.03 -0.98
N PRO A 456 16.01 -32.99 -2.32
CA PRO A 456 15.44 -34.10 -3.09
C PRO A 456 16.28 -35.40 -3.08
N TRP A 457 17.54 -35.36 -2.63
CA TRP A 457 18.38 -36.55 -2.42
C TRP A 457 18.16 -37.21 -1.06
N LEU A 458 17.58 -36.49 -0.10
CA LEU A 458 17.33 -36.96 1.26
C LEU A 458 16.05 -37.80 1.36
N PHE A 459 15.18 -37.73 0.35
CA PHE A 459 13.89 -38.39 0.33
C PHE A 459 13.73 -39.24 -0.93
N SER A 460 13.10 -40.39 -0.79
CA SER A 460 12.65 -41.19 -1.93
C SER A 460 11.35 -40.59 -2.51
N GLY A 461 11.10 -40.83 -3.80
CA GLY A 461 9.84 -40.44 -4.44
C GLY A 461 9.96 -39.61 -5.72
N ILE A 462 11.17 -39.21 -6.11
CA ILE A 462 11.43 -38.58 -7.42
C ILE A 462 12.52 -39.32 -8.20
N GLY A 463 12.44 -39.25 -9.53
CA GLY A 463 13.45 -39.86 -10.40
C GLY A 463 14.79 -39.11 -10.32
N VAL A 464 15.88 -39.85 -10.54
CA VAL A 464 17.26 -39.30 -10.52
C VAL A 464 17.41 -38.05 -11.38
N THR A 465 16.76 -38.01 -12.55
CA THR A 465 16.75 -36.85 -13.44
C THR A 465 16.17 -35.60 -12.77
N ALA A 466 15.06 -35.72 -12.05
CA ALA A 466 14.44 -34.61 -11.34
C ALA A 466 15.33 -34.13 -10.18
N SER A 467 15.97 -35.05 -9.45
CA SER A 467 16.94 -34.69 -8.40
C SER A 467 18.14 -33.92 -8.95
N ILE A 468 18.69 -34.36 -10.09
CA ILE A 468 19.80 -33.65 -10.76
C ILE A 468 19.36 -32.25 -11.19
N LEU A 469 18.19 -32.12 -11.82
CA LEU A 469 17.65 -30.84 -12.23
C LEU A 469 17.43 -29.89 -11.05
N ALA A 470 16.95 -30.39 -9.92
CA ALA A 470 16.83 -29.63 -8.68
C ALA A 470 18.19 -29.16 -8.14
N SER A 471 19.20 -30.03 -8.15
CA SER A 471 20.58 -29.68 -7.78
C SER A 471 21.18 -28.61 -8.69
N VAL A 472 20.96 -28.70 -10.01
CA VAL A 472 21.39 -27.69 -10.96
C VAL A 472 20.70 -26.36 -10.68
N ALA A 473 19.38 -26.36 -10.47
CA ALA A 473 18.63 -25.16 -10.13
C ALA A 473 19.10 -24.53 -8.82
N GLY A 474 19.33 -25.34 -7.77
CA GLY A 474 19.87 -24.89 -6.50
C GLY A 474 21.26 -24.26 -6.63
N ALA A 475 22.16 -24.90 -7.39
CA ALA A 475 23.49 -24.38 -7.67
C ALA A 475 23.46 -23.06 -8.47
N LEU A 476 22.58 -22.96 -9.46
CA LEU A 476 22.36 -21.73 -10.21
C LEU A 476 21.83 -20.61 -9.29
N VAL A 477 20.84 -20.89 -8.46
CA VAL A 477 20.29 -19.90 -7.51
C VAL A 477 21.38 -19.41 -6.55
N ILE A 478 22.23 -20.29 -6.04
CA ILE A 478 23.40 -19.93 -5.21
C ILE A 478 24.33 -19.01 -6.00
N GLY A 479 24.79 -19.43 -7.17
CA GLY A 479 25.76 -18.68 -7.98
C GLY A 479 25.24 -17.31 -8.42
N LEU A 480 24.00 -17.24 -8.88
CA LEU A 480 23.33 -16.00 -9.30
C LEU A 480 23.05 -15.08 -8.10
N SER A 481 23.00 -15.59 -6.86
CA SER A 481 22.73 -14.77 -5.67
C SER A 481 23.98 -14.14 -5.05
N LEU A 482 25.19 -14.48 -5.49
CA LEU A 482 26.44 -13.91 -4.98
C LEU A 482 26.72 -12.46 -5.44
N PRO A 483 26.57 -12.07 -6.72
CA PRO A 483 26.99 -10.76 -7.19
C PRO A 483 26.02 -9.67 -6.71
N LEU A 484 26.43 -8.80 -5.78
CA LEU A 484 25.55 -7.77 -5.17
C LEU A 484 24.84 -6.88 -6.22
N GLY A 485 25.53 -6.60 -7.33
CA GLY A 485 25.05 -5.71 -8.39
C GLY A 485 25.21 -4.23 -8.03
N PRO A 486 24.93 -3.32 -8.96
CA PRO A 486 25.06 -1.89 -8.73
C PRO A 486 23.96 -1.38 -7.80
N ILE A 487 24.36 -0.53 -6.84
CA ILE A 487 23.49 0.33 -6.04
C ILE A 487 23.57 1.70 -6.69
N ARG A 488 22.45 2.22 -7.21
CA ARG A 488 22.42 3.45 -8.00
C ARG A 488 22.09 4.66 -7.15
N GLU A 489 21.36 4.47 -6.07
CA GLU A 489 20.83 5.55 -5.25
C GLU A 489 21.57 5.65 -3.90
N SER A 490 21.52 6.83 -3.27
CA SER A 490 22.02 7.06 -1.92
C SER A 490 20.88 7.05 -0.90
N TYR A 491 21.15 6.51 0.30
CA TYR A 491 20.20 6.31 1.41
C TYR A 491 20.69 6.89 2.75
N GLY A 492 21.56 7.90 2.67
CA GLY A 492 22.20 8.55 3.82
C GLY A 492 22.89 7.56 4.75
N SER A 493 22.51 7.57 6.03
CA SER A 493 23.09 6.67 7.05
C SER A 493 22.87 5.18 6.79
N TRP A 494 21.95 4.79 5.89
CA TRP A 494 21.69 3.38 5.57
C TRP A 494 22.73 2.77 4.62
N ASN A 495 23.49 3.59 3.88
CA ASN A 495 24.47 3.10 2.89
C ASN A 495 25.44 2.06 3.48
N LYS A 496 25.87 2.26 4.73
CA LYS A 496 26.75 1.34 5.49
C LYS A 496 26.18 -0.07 5.67
N ARG A 497 24.85 -0.23 5.55
CA ARG A 497 24.15 -1.51 5.72
C ARG A 497 23.93 -2.25 4.41
N ILE A 498 24.10 -1.58 3.27
CA ILE A 498 23.80 -2.13 1.94
C ILE A 498 25.07 -2.37 1.11
N SER A 499 26.08 -1.49 1.18
CA SER A 499 27.34 -1.67 0.45
C SER A 499 28.40 -2.37 1.29
N ASN A 500 29.30 -3.09 0.62
CA ASN A 500 30.51 -3.65 1.22
C ASN A 500 31.66 -2.63 1.28
N ASP A 501 31.53 -1.50 0.57
CA ASP A 501 32.52 -0.43 0.53
C ASP A 501 31.96 0.85 1.18
N PRO A 502 32.59 1.38 2.25
CA PRO A 502 32.18 2.61 2.93
C PRO A 502 32.26 3.88 2.06
N THR A 503 32.95 3.82 0.91
CA THR A 503 33.26 4.99 0.06
C THR A 503 32.39 5.12 -1.19
N ASP A 504 31.58 4.10 -1.50
CA ASP A 504 30.75 4.01 -2.71
C ASP A 504 29.40 4.75 -2.58
N THR A 505 29.43 5.94 -1.97
CA THR A 505 28.34 6.90 -2.09
C THR A 505 28.49 7.62 -3.43
N PRO A 506 27.51 7.51 -4.35
CA PRO A 506 27.50 8.39 -5.51
C PRO A 506 27.46 9.83 -4.96
N SER A 507 28.48 10.63 -5.25
CA SER A 507 28.42 12.06 -4.96
C SER A 507 27.23 12.64 -5.72
N PRO A 508 26.40 13.51 -5.12
CA PRO A 508 25.39 14.23 -5.89
C PRO A 508 26.10 14.93 -7.05
N SER A 509 25.72 14.57 -8.27
CA SER A 509 26.37 15.05 -9.48
C SER A 509 26.37 16.57 -9.50
N ARG A 510 27.58 17.15 -9.55
CA ARG A 510 27.77 18.54 -9.93
C ARG A 510 27.36 18.71 -11.39
N HIS A 511 26.11 19.05 -11.64
CA HIS A 511 25.73 19.79 -12.84
C HIS A 511 25.22 21.17 -12.42
N ALA A 512 26.16 21.98 -11.92
CA ALA A 512 26.00 23.41 -11.79
C ALA A 512 26.99 24.09 -12.74
N GLY A 513 26.46 24.91 -13.64
CA GLY A 513 27.15 26.05 -14.23
C GLY A 513 28.17 25.78 -15.34
N ALA A 514 27.74 25.92 -16.58
CA ALA A 514 28.58 26.50 -17.62
C ALA A 514 27.79 27.66 -18.26
N GLU A 515 27.89 28.84 -17.65
CA GLU A 515 27.71 30.10 -18.38
C GLU A 515 28.82 30.20 -19.45
N PRO A 516 28.52 30.55 -20.70
CA PRO A 516 29.54 31.03 -21.62
C PRO A 516 29.77 32.52 -21.37
N GLN A 517 30.91 32.83 -20.76
CA GLN A 517 31.49 34.17 -20.84
C GLN A 517 31.97 34.42 -22.28
N HIS A 518 31.51 35.55 -22.82
CA HIS A 518 31.98 36.31 -23.97
C HIS A 518 33.21 35.82 -24.77
N ALA A 519 32.99 35.71 -26.09
CA ALA A 519 33.83 36.34 -27.11
C ALA A 519 32.93 36.86 -28.23
#